data_AF-A0A0Q9Y137-F1
#
_entry.id   AF-A0A0Q9Y137-F1
#
_cell.length_a   1.000
_cell.length_b   1.000
_cell.length_c   1.000
_cell.angle_alpha   90.00
_cell.angle_beta   90.00
_cell.angle_gamma   90.00
#
_symmetry.space_group_name_H-M   'P 1'
#
loop_
_entity.id
_entity.type
_entity.pdbx_description
1 polymer ?
#
loop_
_entity_poly.entity_id
_entity_poly.type
_entity_poly.pdbx_seq_one_letter_code
_entity_poly.pdbx_strand_id
1 'polypeptide(L)'
;MIFEEAKYAKEKMNEVLRKKLILSKSLTKADLKALGLANDGGEEDPCLPQEWFCSIQIGDWEEVEVIVHGNHQQPDDQFLLIAEAIFAQFPRHLQQTFRYLKTFFPHLEESDYELSTVTIGHFFTFEGSRLPGFTLAFIYGDYPEAFQYKVKFKADGWPMGFEGGPL
;
A
#
# COMPACT_ATOMS: atom_id res chain seq x y z
N MET A 1 -6.46 9.94 -20.58
CA MET A 1 -7.45 8.95 -20.12
C MET A 1 -8.44 9.66 -19.21
N ILE A 2 -9.71 9.68 -19.61
CA ILE A 2 -10.80 10.13 -18.74
C ILE A 2 -11.06 8.92 -17.86
N PHE A 3 -10.66 9.00 -16.58
CA PHE A 3 -10.94 7.97 -15.58
C PHE A 3 -12.45 7.71 -15.60
N GLU A 4 -12.89 6.62 -16.26
CA GLU A 4 -14.28 6.20 -16.17
C GLU A 4 -14.61 6.06 -14.69
N GLU A 5 -15.69 6.75 -14.31
CA GLU A 5 -16.12 6.92 -12.93
C GLU A 5 -16.04 5.61 -12.19
N ALA A 6 -15.20 5.62 -11.15
CA ALA A 6 -14.96 4.55 -10.21
C ALA A 6 -16.19 3.63 -10.06
N LYS A 7 -16.15 2.47 -10.71
CA LYS A 7 -17.04 1.35 -10.40
C LYS A 7 -17.06 1.05 -8.90
N TYR A 8 -15.95 1.39 -8.22
CA TYR A 8 -15.75 1.37 -6.78
C TYR A 8 -16.54 2.38 -5.96
N ALA A 9 -16.96 3.54 -6.50
CA ALA A 9 -17.74 4.51 -5.73
C ALA A 9 -19.13 3.98 -5.34
N LYS A 10 -19.63 2.93 -6.01
CA LYS A 10 -20.94 2.32 -5.76
C LYS A 10 -20.90 1.17 -4.75
N GLU A 11 -19.75 0.53 -4.56
CA GLU A 11 -19.57 -0.56 -3.60
C GLU A 11 -18.81 -0.06 -2.39
N LYS A 12 -19.30 -0.32 -1.17
CA LYS A 12 -18.53 -0.01 0.03
C LYS A 12 -17.27 -0.86 0.05
N MET A 13 -16.12 -0.23 -0.23
CA MET A 13 -14.85 -0.95 -0.33
C MET A 13 -14.54 -1.76 0.94
N ASN A 14 -14.93 -1.27 2.11
CA ASN A 14 -14.83 -2.01 3.36
C ASN A 14 -15.51 -3.40 3.28
N GLU A 15 -16.71 -3.48 2.70
CA GLU A 15 -17.42 -4.76 2.53
C GLU A 15 -16.74 -5.67 1.50
N VAL A 16 -16.15 -5.10 0.44
CA VAL A 16 -15.38 -5.85 -0.56
C VAL A 16 -14.13 -6.45 0.08
N LEU A 17 -13.36 -5.63 0.80
CA LEU A 17 -12.13 -6.04 1.46
C LEU A 17 -12.40 -7.10 2.53
N ARG A 18 -13.41 -6.92 3.39
CA ARG A 18 -13.77 -7.94 4.41
C ARG A 18 -14.08 -9.31 3.81
N LYS A 19 -14.57 -9.38 2.57
CA LYS A 19 -14.90 -10.65 1.90
C LYS A 19 -13.71 -11.28 1.19
N LYS A 20 -12.76 -10.47 0.72
CA LYS A 20 -11.67 -10.92 -0.15
C LYS A 20 -10.32 -11.06 0.57
N LEU A 21 -10.11 -10.31 1.65
CA LEU A 21 -8.86 -10.32 2.38
C LEU A 21 -8.58 -11.70 2.99
N ILE A 22 -7.39 -12.21 2.71
CA ILE A 22 -6.84 -13.42 3.28
C ILE A 22 -5.58 -13.08 4.07
N LEU A 23 -5.35 -13.78 5.16
CA LEU A 23 -4.15 -13.60 5.98
C LEU A 23 -2.91 -13.95 5.13
N SER A 24 -2.03 -12.97 4.94
CA SER A 24 -0.69 -13.18 4.39
C SER A 24 0.11 -14.05 5.36
N LYS A 25 1.03 -14.85 4.83
CA LYS A 25 1.79 -15.83 5.61
C LYS A 25 2.45 -15.12 6.81
N SER A 26 2.19 -15.58 8.03
CA SER A 26 2.79 -15.00 9.23
C SER A 26 4.31 -15.09 9.16
N LEU A 27 5.00 -13.95 9.29
CA LEU A 27 6.45 -13.91 9.40
C LEU A 27 6.89 -14.72 10.62
N THR A 28 7.75 -15.71 10.39
CA THR A 28 8.29 -16.54 11.45
C THR A 28 9.38 -15.79 12.22
N LYS A 29 9.73 -16.28 13.42
CA LYS A 29 10.91 -15.78 14.15
C LYS A 29 12.21 -15.86 13.35
N ALA A 30 12.29 -16.80 12.39
CA ALA A 30 13.43 -16.90 11.49
C ALA A 30 13.46 -15.75 10.47
N ASP A 31 12.30 -15.36 9.92
CA ASP A 31 12.17 -14.22 9.01
C ASP A 31 12.49 -12.91 9.74
N LEU A 32 12.02 -12.76 10.97
CA LEU A 32 12.34 -11.65 11.87
C LEU A 32 13.85 -11.52 12.15
N LYS A 33 14.51 -12.65 12.37
CA LYS A 33 15.95 -12.71 12.61
C LYS A 33 16.75 -12.38 11.34
N ALA A 34 16.29 -12.82 10.18
CA ALA A 34 16.89 -12.49 8.89
C ALA A 34 16.77 -11.00 8.55
N LEU A 35 15.69 -10.34 8.98
CA LEU A 35 15.45 -8.91 8.81
C LEU A 35 16.13 -8.02 9.87
N GLY A 36 16.83 -8.60 10.85
CA GLY A 36 17.46 -7.85 11.94
C GLY A 36 16.47 -7.20 12.92
N LEU A 37 15.22 -7.69 12.95
CA LEU A 37 14.11 -7.16 13.77
C LEU A 37 13.84 -8.01 15.02
N ALA A 38 14.55 -9.12 15.20
CA ALA A 38 14.48 -9.94 16.40
C ALA A 38 15.37 -9.34 17.51
N ASN A 39 14.77 -8.82 18.58
CA ASN A 39 15.51 -8.49 19.80
C ASN A 39 15.80 -9.78 20.59
N ASP A 40 17.04 -9.97 21.01
CA ASP A 40 17.53 -11.13 21.79
C ASP A 40 17.09 -11.11 23.28
N GLY A 41 16.04 -10.39 23.65
CA GLY A 41 15.59 -10.28 25.04
C GLY A 41 14.11 -9.96 25.22
N GLY A 42 13.40 -10.87 25.88
CA GLY A 42 12.03 -10.67 26.41
C GLY A 42 10.93 -11.44 25.65
N GLU A 43 10.07 -12.14 26.38
CA GLU A 43 8.94 -12.97 25.91
C GLU A 43 7.77 -12.21 25.28
N GLU A 44 7.99 -11.05 24.67
CA GLU A 44 6.96 -10.37 23.88
C GLU A 44 7.41 -10.32 22.43
N ASP A 45 6.75 -11.14 21.60
CA ASP A 45 6.89 -11.10 20.14
C ASP A 45 6.87 -9.62 19.71
N PRO A 46 7.88 -9.10 18.98
CA PRO A 46 7.74 -7.81 18.35
C PRO A 46 6.57 -7.97 17.39
N CYS A 47 5.43 -7.40 17.78
CA CYS A 47 4.14 -7.47 17.12
C CYS A 47 4.26 -6.80 15.74
N LEU A 48 4.88 -7.49 14.79
CA LEU A 48 4.83 -7.10 13.39
C LEU A 48 3.36 -7.17 13.01
N PRO A 49 2.82 -6.10 12.41
CA PRO A 49 1.45 -6.15 11.93
C PRO A 49 1.32 -7.33 10.98
N GLN A 50 0.35 -8.21 11.26
CA GLN A 50 0.02 -9.26 10.32
C GLN A 50 -0.63 -8.61 9.12
N GLU A 51 -0.24 -9.02 7.93
CA GLU A 51 -0.76 -8.45 6.70
C GLU A 51 -1.92 -9.31 6.21
N TRP A 52 -3.00 -8.66 5.81
CA TRP A 52 -4.11 -9.27 5.10
C TRP A 52 -4.07 -8.75 3.69
N PHE A 53 -4.16 -9.62 2.69
CA PHE A 53 -4.09 -9.20 1.30
C PHE A 53 -5.19 -9.78 0.44
N CYS A 54 -5.51 -9.08 -0.64
CA CYS A 54 -6.32 -9.61 -1.72
C CYS A 54 -5.88 -8.96 -3.04
N SER A 55 -6.16 -9.62 -4.15
CA SER A 55 -5.96 -9.04 -5.48
C SER A 55 -7.29 -8.57 -6.04
N ILE A 56 -7.33 -7.32 -6.52
CA ILE A 56 -8.51 -6.70 -7.12
C ILE A 56 -8.11 -5.89 -8.35
N GLN A 57 -9.01 -5.77 -9.32
CA GLN A 57 -8.84 -4.85 -10.45
C GLN A 57 -9.16 -3.42 -10.02
N ILE A 58 -8.31 -2.43 -10.29
CA ILE A 58 -8.59 -1.01 -9.98
C ILE A 58 -8.50 -0.20 -11.27
N GLY A 59 -9.64 0.28 -11.78
CA GLY A 59 -9.68 0.93 -13.09
C GLY A 59 -9.18 -0.02 -14.17
N ASP A 60 -8.15 0.40 -14.90
CA ASP A 60 -7.53 -0.36 -15.98
C ASP A 60 -6.42 -1.31 -15.49
N TRP A 61 -5.97 -1.17 -14.23
CA TRP A 61 -4.94 -2.03 -13.65
C TRP A 61 -5.55 -3.36 -13.17
N GLU A 62 -5.05 -4.46 -13.74
CA GLU A 62 -5.43 -5.81 -13.35
C GLU A 62 -4.56 -6.29 -12.18
N GLU A 63 -5.11 -7.21 -11.39
CA GLU A 63 -4.39 -7.91 -10.31
C GLU A 63 -3.74 -7.05 -9.20
N VAL A 64 -4.17 -5.79 -9.00
CA VAL A 64 -3.61 -4.92 -7.95
C VAL A 64 -3.75 -5.54 -6.56
N GLU A 65 -2.61 -5.67 -5.87
CA GLU A 65 -2.57 -6.20 -4.52
C GLU A 65 -2.99 -5.12 -3.51
N VAL A 66 -4.05 -5.39 -2.74
CA VAL A 66 -4.45 -4.55 -1.61
C VAL A 66 -4.06 -5.25 -0.33
N ILE A 67 -3.16 -4.62 0.43
CA ILE A 67 -2.65 -5.09 1.72
C ILE A 67 -3.23 -4.22 2.83
N VAL A 68 -3.75 -4.84 3.88
CA VAL A 68 -4.31 -4.19 5.06
C VAL A 68 -3.65 -4.78 6.30
N HIS A 69 -3.07 -3.94 7.14
CA HIS A 69 -2.49 -4.39 8.41
C HIS A 69 -3.61 -4.86 9.36
N GLY A 70 -3.28 -5.83 10.21
CA GLY A 70 -4.19 -6.37 11.21
C GLY A 70 -3.48 -7.32 12.17
N ASN A 71 -4.24 -8.30 12.67
CA ASN A 71 -3.75 -9.36 13.54
C ASN A 71 -4.01 -10.74 12.92
N HIS A 72 -3.78 -11.82 13.68
CA HIS A 72 -3.96 -13.19 13.19
C HIS A 72 -5.42 -13.60 12.94
N GLN A 73 -6.40 -12.81 13.40
CA GLN A 73 -7.83 -13.12 13.32
C GLN A 73 -8.53 -12.30 12.23
N GLN A 74 -8.18 -11.02 12.11
CA GLN A 74 -8.82 -10.11 11.18
C GLN A 74 -7.94 -8.90 10.81
N PRO A 75 -8.21 -8.27 9.65
CA PRO A 75 -7.71 -6.93 9.35
C PRO A 75 -8.20 -5.91 10.40
N ASP A 76 -7.42 -4.85 10.61
CA ASP A 76 -7.80 -3.80 11.55
C ASP A 76 -8.97 -2.95 11.00
N ASP A 77 -10.01 -2.76 11.82
CA ASP A 77 -11.19 -1.97 11.44
C ASP A 77 -10.84 -0.51 11.13
N GLN A 78 -9.84 0.07 11.82
CA GLN A 78 -9.35 1.41 11.52
C GLN A 78 -8.77 1.48 10.10
N PHE A 79 -8.01 0.47 9.68
CA PHE A 79 -7.42 0.43 8.34
C PHE A 79 -8.44 0.12 7.26
N LEU A 80 -9.50 -0.63 7.57
CA LEU A 80 -10.64 -0.80 6.66
C LEU A 80 -11.40 0.51 6.42
N LEU A 81 -11.58 1.33 7.46
CA LEU A 81 -12.18 2.67 7.32
C LEU A 81 -11.29 3.62 6.51
N ILE A 82 -9.98 3.58 6.74
CA ILE A 82 -9.01 4.35 5.96
C ILE A 82 -9.05 3.91 4.49
N ALA A 83 -9.06 2.60 4.22
CA ALA A 83 -9.19 2.07 2.86
C ALA A 83 -10.46 2.60 2.18
N GLU A 84 -11.61 2.56 2.86
CA GLU A 84 -12.87 3.09 2.32
C GLU A 84 -12.76 4.57 1.93
N ALA A 85 -12.13 5.40 2.76
CA ALA A 85 -11.90 6.81 2.47
C ALA A 85 -10.94 7.02 1.28
N ILE A 86 -9.86 6.25 1.21
CA ILE A 86 -8.86 6.30 0.13
C ILE A 86 -9.51 5.95 -1.20
N PHE A 87 -10.26 4.86 -1.26
CA PHE A 87 -10.88 4.39 -2.49
C PHE A 87 -12.01 5.31 -2.96
N ALA A 88 -12.72 5.97 -2.04
CA ALA A 88 -13.69 7.01 -2.39
C ALA A 88 -13.04 8.24 -3.06
N GLN A 89 -11.77 8.52 -2.78
CA GLN A 89 -11.01 9.65 -3.36
C GLN A 89 -9.83 9.18 -4.22
N PHE A 90 -9.87 7.94 -4.72
CA PHE A 90 -8.72 7.32 -5.37
C PHE A 90 -8.12 8.12 -6.53
N PRO A 91 -8.92 8.69 -7.46
CA PRO A 91 -8.38 9.47 -8.58
C PRO A 91 -7.58 10.70 -8.11
N ARG A 92 -7.97 11.30 -6.98
CA ARG A 92 -7.26 12.45 -6.39
C ARG A 92 -5.90 12.02 -5.83
N HIS A 93 -5.86 10.88 -5.14
CA HIS A 93 -4.61 10.34 -4.61
C HIS A 93 -3.65 9.92 -5.73
N LEU A 94 -4.16 9.32 -6.82
CA LEU A 94 -3.37 9.02 -8.02
C LEU A 94 -2.76 10.28 -8.64
N GLN A 95 -3.57 11.31 -8.89
CA GLN A 95 -3.09 12.57 -9.44
C GLN A 95 -2.01 13.20 -8.55
N GLN A 96 -2.17 13.11 -7.24
CA GLN A 96 -1.19 13.62 -6.29
C GLN A 96 0.10 12.81 -6.29
N THR A 97 0.03 11.49 -6.38
CA THR A 97 1.19 10.60 -6.57
C THR A 97 1.96 11.00 -7.83
N PHE A 98 1.30 11.08 -8.99
CA PHE A 98 2.00 11.37 -10.24
C PHE A 98 2.63 12.76 -10.25
N ARG A 99 1.94 13.78 -9.73
CA ARG A 99 2.53 15.11 -9.55
C ARG A 99 3.77 15.06 -8.65
N TYR A 100 3.71 14.27 -7.58
CA TYR A 100 4.82 14.11 -6.65
C TYR A 100 6.00 13.40 -7.33
N LEU A 101 5.78 12.27 -8.01
CA LEU A 101 6.81 11.53 -8.74
C LEU A 101 7.44 12.36 -9.87
N LYS A 102 6.64 13.07 -10.68
CA LYS A 102 7.14 13.94 -11.77
C LYS A 102 8.07 15.05 -11.26
N THR A 103 7.94 15.46 -10.00
CA THR A 103 8.86 16.44 -9.38
C THR A 103 10.28 15.89 -9.24
N PHE A 104 10.42 14.59 -8.96
CA PHE A 104 11.72 13.94 -8.79
C PHE A 104 12.21 13.24 -10.06
N PHE A 105 11.28 12.77 -10.90
CA PHE A 105 11.54 12.01 -12.11
C PHE A 105 10.79 12.63 -13.31
N PRO A 106 11.21 13.83 -13.76
CA PRO A 106 10.46 14.60 -14.76
C PRO A 106 10.41 13.95 -16.15
N HIS A 107 11.25 12.95 -16.41
CA HIS A 107 11.35 12.23 -17.67
C HIS A 107 10.44 11.00 -17.76
N LEU A 108 9.82 10.58 -16.65
CA LEU A 108 8.90 9.43 -16.63
C LEU A 108 7.49 9.90 -16.98
N GLU A 109 6.80 9.15 -17.84
CA GLU A 109 5.44 9.45 -18.26
C GLU A 109 4.41 8.71 -17.40
N GLU A 110 3.26 9.35 -17.16
CA GLU A 110 2.21 8.79 -16.29
C GLU A 110 1.60 7.49 -16.84
N SER A 111 1.59 7.34 -18.16
CA SER A 111 1.06 6.17 -18.87
C SER A 111 1.87 4.89 -18.66
N ASP A 112 3.12 5.04 -18.21
CA ASP A 112 4.08 3.94 -18.16
C ASP A 112 4.17 3.32 -16.74
N TYR A 113 3.35 3.84 -15.82
CA TYR A 113 3.21 3.30 -14.47
C TYR A 113 2.08 2.27 -14.38
N GLU A 114 2.43 1.07 -13.94
CA GLU A 114 1.49 0.02 -13.57
C GLU A 114 1.27 0.07 -12.05
N LEU A 115 0.03 0.32 -11.58
CA LEU A 115 -0.26 0.27 -10.14
C LEU A 115 -0.18 -1.18 -9.67
N SER A 116 0.82 -1.53 -8.86
CA SER A 116 1.02 -2.91 -8.39
C SER A 116 0.39 -3.19 -7.04
N THR A 117 0.48 -2.22 -6.11
CA THR A 117 0.12 -2.48 -4.70
C THR A 117 -0.46 -1.23 -4.03
N VAL A 118 -1.52 -1.43 -3.25
CA VAL A 118 -2.05 -0.46 -2.29
C VAL A 118 -1.92 -1.05 -0.89
N THR A 119 -1.10 -0.46 -0.02
CA THR A 119 -0.93 -0.93 1.37
C THR A 119 -1.58 0.07 2.31
N ILE A 120 -2.41 -0.39 3.25
CA ILE A 120 -3.03 0.42 4.30
C ILE A 120 -2.58 -0.10 5.66
N GLY A 121 -2.06 0.78 6.50
CA GLY A 121 -1.44 0.36 7.75
C GLY A 121 -0.66 1.45 8.46
N HIS A 122 0.30 1.02 9.26
CA HIS A 122 1.25 1.90 9.92
C HIS A 122 2.52 2.03 9.08
N PHE A 123 2.96 3.27 8.87
CA PHE A 123 4.18 3.58 8.15
C PHE A 123 5.10 4.43 9.00
N PHE A 124 6.40 4.21 8.82
CA PHE A 124 7.42 5.05 9.43
C PHE A 124 7.71 6.26 8.53
N THR A 125 7.71 7.43 9.15
CA THR A 125 8.24 8.66 8.57
C THR A 125 9.77 8.64 8.57
N PHE A 126 10.39 9.57 7.83
CA PHE A 126 11.85 9.75 7.88
C PHE A 126 12.37 10.07 9.29
N GLU A 127 11.55 10.74 10.10
CA GLU A 127 11.86 11.06 11.50
C GLU A 127 11.68 9.87 12.47
N GLY A 128 11.30 8.69 11.96
CA GLY A 128 11.05 7.50 12.76
C GLY A 128 9.68 7.45 13.44
N SER A 129 8.82 8.46 13.25
CA SER A 129 7.45 8.43 13.78
C SER A 129 6.60 7.38 13.04
N ARG A 130 5.88 6.54 13.79
CA ARG A 130 4.93 5.54 13.26
C ARG A 130 3.53 6.16 13.16
N LEU A 131 2.99 6.28 11.95
CA LEU A 131 1.69 6.91 11.69
C LEU A 131 0.76 6.00 10.86
N PRO A 132 -0.56 6.04 11.09
CA PRO A 132 -1.51 5.38 10.21
C PRO A 132 -1.57 6.10 8.86
N GLY A 133 -1.68 5.33 7.78
CA GLY A 133 -1.70 5.86 6.44
C GLY A 133 -1.83 4.79 5.37
N PHE A 134 -1.35 5.10 4.17
CA PHE A 134 -1.34 4.18 3.05
C PHE A 134 -0.18 4.46 2.09
N THR A 135 0.10 3.48 1.24
CA THR A 135 1.03 3.62 0.12
C THR A 135 0.38 3.23 -1.20
N LEU A 136 0.80 3.91 -2.26
CA LEU A 136 0.53 3.51 -3.64
C LEU A 136 1.88 3.14 -4.28
N ALA A 137 2.02 1.88 -4.68
CA ALA A 137 3.20 1.35 -5.34
C ALA A 137 2.95 1.14 -6.82
N PHE A 138 3.87 1.63 -7.65
CA PHE A 138 3.83 1.55 -9.10
C PHE A 138 5.08 0.88 -9.62
N ILE A 139 4.92 0.04 -10.62
CA ILE A 139 6.02 -0.52 -11.41
C ILE A 139 6.19 0.35 -12.65
N TYR A 140 7.43 0.64 -13.01
CA TYR A 140 7.78 1.34 -14.23
C TYR A 140 8.79 0.52 -15.02
N GLY A 141 8.56 0.39 -16.31
CA GLY A 141 9.43 -0.36 -17.24
C GLY A 141 9.27 -1.88 -17.13
N ASP A 142 10.03 -2.58 -17.97
CA ASP A 142 9.97 -4.03 -18.11
C ASP A 142 11.20 -4.71 -17.48
N TYR A 143 11.05 -5.97 -17.07
CA TYR A 143 12.17 -6.77 -16.58
C TYR A 143 13.28 -6.89 -17.64
N PRO A 144 14.58 -6.77 -17.29
CA PRO A 144 15.15 -6.67 -15.94
C PRO A 144 15.35 -5.24 -15.42
N GLU A 145 14.88 -4.23 -16.14
CA GLU A 145 15.06 -2.81 -15.80
C GLU A 145 13.87 -2.24 -15.00
N ALA A 146 12.87 -3.07 -14.69
CA ALA A 146 11.69 -2.70 -13.93
C ALA A 146 12.07 -2.11 -12.57
N PHE A 147 11.44 -0.99 -12.24
CA PHE A 147 11.67 -0.26 -11.00
C PHE A 147 10.34 -0.01 -10.29
N GLN A 148 10.30 -0.25 -8.99
CA GLN A 148 9.13 0.04 -8.17
C GLN A 148 9.28 1.41 -7.49
N TYR A 149 8.24 2.24 -7.60
CA TYR A 149 8.09 3.50 -6.89
C TYR A 149 6.92 3.40 -5.92
N LYS A 150 7.14 3.67 -4.64
CA LYS A 150 6.11 3.61 -3.61
C LYS A 150 5.97 4.95 -2.90
N VAL A 151 4.83 5.62 -3.12
CA VAL A 151 4.52 6.90 -2.47
C VAL A 151 3.74 6.67 -1.19
N LYS A 152 4.19 7.29 -0.09
CA LYS A 152 3.63 7.18 1.26
C LYS A 152 2.72 8.37 1.56
N PHE A 153 1.56 8.08 2.16
CA PHE A 153 0.56 9.05 2.56
C PHE A 153 0.12 8.83 4.00
N LYS A 154 -0.23 9.92 4.69
CA LYS A 154 -0.99 9.85 5.95
C LYS A 154 -2.42 9.38 5.67
N ALA A 155 -3.15 9.00 6.72
CA ALA A 155 -4.56 8.62 6.63
C ALA A 155 -5.47 9.72 6.03
N ASP A 156 -5.07 10.98 6.11
CA ASP A 156 -5.80 12.13 5.51
C ASP A 156 -5.45 12.38 4.02
N GLY A 157 -4.55 11.56 3.43
CA GLY A 157 -4.09 11.72 2.06
C GLY A 157 -2.95 12.72 1.87
N TRP A 158 -2.34 13.25 2.94
CA TRP A 158 -1.16 14.09 2.82
C TRP A 158 0.11 13.26 2.52
N PRO A 159 0.89 13.57 1.47
CA PRO A 159 2.12 12.86 1.15
C PRO A 159 3.16 13.01 2.26
N MET A 160 3.84 11.92 2.59
CA MET A 160 4.91 11.86 3.59
C MET A 160 6.29 11.64 2.97
N GLY A 161 6.35 11.11 1.75
CA GLY A 161 7.58 10.75 1.08
C GLY A 161 7.35 9.67 0.02
N PHE A 162 8.45 9.20 -0.57
CA PHE A 162 8.44 8.02 -1.42
C PHE A 162 9.67 7.16 -1.14
N GLU A 163 9.59 5.89 -1.52
CA GLU A 163 10.71 4.95 -1.60
C GLU A 163 10.69 4.29 -2.98
N GLY A 164 11.80 3.72 -3.40
CA GLY A 164 11.83 2.95 -4.63
C GLY A 164 13.09 2.13 -4.78
N GLY A 165 13.03 1.13 -5.64
CA GLY A 165 14.13 0.21 -5.90
C GLY A 165 13.88 -0.67 -7.13
N PRO A 166 14.93 -1.31 -7.66
CA PRO A 166 14.80 -2.30 -8.72
C PRO A 166 13.97 -3.51 -8.23
N LEU A 167 13.24 -4.13 -9.17
CA LEU A 167 12.49 -5.38 -8.94
C LEU A 167 13.33 -6.63 -9.18
#